data_AF-A0A7T8GPM1-F1
#
_entry.id   AF-A0A7T8GPM1-F1
#
_cell.length_a   1.000
_cell.length_b   1.000
_cell.length_c   1.000
_cell.angle_alpha   90.00
_cell.angle_beta   90.00
_cell.angle_gamma   90.00
#
_symmetry.space_group_name_H-M   'P 1'
#
loop_
_entity.id
_entity.type
_entity.pdbx_description
1 polymer ?
#
loop_
_entity_poly.entity_id
_entity_poly.type
_entity_poly.pdbx_seq_one_letter_code
_entity_poly.pdbx_strand_id
1 'polypeptide(L)' 'MIGDSGAPHMRTFTWSLKLGEYEALGCGTSKKIARNNAAQQMLSILPEEMKKK' A
#
# COMPACT_ATOMS: atom_id res chain seq x y z
N MET A 1 -6.13 1.24 7.96
CA MET A 1 -6.58 2.38 7.12
C MET A 1 -6.09 3.64 7.82
N ILE A 2 -5.20 4.41 7.17
CA ILE A 2 -4.52 5.57 7.80
C ILE A 2 -5.34 6.86 7.67
N GLY A 3 -6.26 6.93 6.70
CA GLY A 3 -7.19 8.04 6.55
C GLY A 3 -7.93 7.97 5.22
N ASP A 4 -9.10 8.60 5.14
CA ASP A 4 -9.72 8.97 3.87
C ASP A 4 -9.52 10.47 3.66
N SER A 5 -8.93 10.85 2.53
CA SER A 5 -8.71 12.26 2.20
C SER A 5 -9.05 12.46 0.73
N GLY A 6 -9.96 13.39 0.48
CA GLY A 6 -10.42 13.75 -0.86
C GLY A 6 -11.92 14.05 -0.91
N ALA A 7 -12.31 14.85 -1.91
CA ALA A 7 -13.69 15.19 -2.16
C ALA A 7 -14.55 13.91 -2.32
N PRO A 8 -15.88 13.96 -2.09
CA PRO A 8 -16.75 12.79 -2.14
C PRO A 8 -16.59 11.92 -3.41
N HIS A 9 -16.18 12.54 -4.52
CA HIS A 9 -15.92 11.91 -5.83
C HIS A 9 -14.46 11.48 -6.08
N MET A 10 -13.52 11.83 -5.20
CA MET A 10 -12.08 11.53 -5.33
C MET A 10 -11.51 11.06 -3.99
N ARG A 11 -12.17 10.09 -3.35
CA ARG A 11 -11.71 9.52 -2.09
C ARG A 11 -10.37 8.81 -2.29
N THR A 12 -9.32 9.32 -1.67
CA THR A 12 -8.04 8.61 -1.59
C THR A 12 -8.01 7.81 -0.30
N PHE A 13 -7.80 6.50 -0.44
CA PHE A 13 -7.60 5.57 0.65
C PHE A 13 -6.11 5.30 0.79
N THR A 14 -5.58 5.50 2.00
CA THR A 14 -4.19 5.17 2.32
C THR A 14 -4.12 3.93 3.20
N TRP A 15 -3.25 3.00 2.82
CA TRP A 15 -3.01 1.73 3.48
C TRP A 15 -1.52 1.59 3.81
N SER A 16 -1.20 1.21 5.05
CA SER A 16 0.15 0.78 5.42
C SER A 16 0.24 -0.74 5.46
N LEU A 17 1.36 -1.27 5.00
CA LEU A 17 1.78 -2.64 5.21
C LEU A 17 3.11 -2.62 5.92
N LYS A 18 3.23 -3.44 6.96
CA LYS A 18 4.48 -3.63 7.69
C LYS A 18 4.80 -5.12 7.69
N LEU A 19 6.01 -5.48 7.27
CA LEU A 19 6.53 -6.85 7.30
C LEU A 19 7.89 -6.84 8.00
N GLY A 20 7.89 -7.23 9.27
CA GLY A 20 9.10 -7.17 10.10
C GLY A 20 9.60 -5.73 10.24
N GLU A 21 10.80 -5.49 9.71
CA GLU A 21 11.47 -4.18 9.71
C GLU A 21 11.09 -3.30 8.51
N TYR A 22 10.45 -3.88 7.49
CA TYR A 22 10.07 -3.16 6.29
C TYR A 22 8.66 -2.58 6.44
N GLU A 23 8.50 -1.32 6.03
CA GLU A 23 7.22 -0.63 6.02
C GLU A 23 6.96 -0.04 4.64
N ALA A 24 5.75 -0.22 4.14
CA ALA A 24 5.29 0.28 2.85
C ALA A 24 3.96 1.01 2.99
N LEU A 25 3.80 2.08 2.22
CA LEU A 25 2.58 2.86 2.15
C LEU A 25 2.01 2.79 0.74
N GLY A 26 0.71 2.54 0.64
CA GLY A 26 -0.01 2.52 -0.62
C GLY A 26 -1.23 3.40 -0.56
N CYS A 27 -1.37 4.29 -1.53
CA CYS A 27 -2.56 5.12 -1.71
C CYS A 27 -3.34 4.67 -2.95
N GLY A 28 -4.64 4.93 -2.98
CA GLY A 28 -5.47 4.67 -4.15
C GLY A 28 -6.89 5.17 -4.02
N THR A 29 -7.59 5.33 -5.13
CA THR A 29 -8.98 5.82 -5.19
C THR A 29 -10.02 4.82 -4.64
N SER A 30 -9.57 3.64 -4.22
CA SER A 30 -10.41 2.58 -3.66
C SER A 30 -9.60 1.71 -2.71
N LYS A 31 -10.25 1.11 -1.71
CA LYS A 31 -9.61 0.18 -0.76
C LYS A 31 -8.87 -0.99 -1.42
N LYS A 32 -9.32 -1.44 -2.61
CA LYS A 32 -8.62 -2.47 -3.40
C LYS A 32 -7.31 -1.93 -3.99
N ILE A 33 -7.37 -0.75 -4.62
CA ILE A 33 -6.20 -0.12 -5.25
C ILE A 33 -5.18 0.27 -4.18
N ALA A 34 -5.61 0.85 -3.06
CA ALA A 34 -4.73 1.21 -1.95
C ALA A 34 -3.94 0.00 -1.40
N ARG A 35 -4.61 -1.14 -1.20
CA ARG A 35 -3.94 -2.39 -0.78
C ARG A 35 -3.01 -2.95 -1.85
N ASN A 36 -3.43 -2.94 -3.11
CA ASN A 36 -2.57 -3.41 -4.20
C ASN A 36 -1.32 -2.53 -4.34
N ASN A 37 -1.46 -1.21 -4.27
CA ASN A 37 -0.33 -0.29 -4.27
C ASN A 37 0.58 -0.50 -3.06
N ALA A 38 0.01 -0.71 -1.87
CA ALA A 38 0.81 -0.99 -0.68
C ALA A 38 1.61 -2.29 -0.88
N ALA A 39 1.00 -3.33 -1.44
CA ALA A 39 1.69 -4.60 -1.72
C ALA A 39 2.77 -4.45 -2.81
N GLN A 40 2.51 -3.69 -3.88
CA GLN A 40 3.48 -3.41 -4.94
C GLN A 40 4.67 -2.60 -4.40
N GLN A 41 4.41 -1.56 -3.62
CA GLN A 41 5.44 -0.80 -2.89
C GLN A 41 6.24 -1.71 -1.97
N MET A 42 5.56 -2.56 -1.21
CA MET A 42 6.21 -3.53 -0.34
C MET A 42 7.14 -4.47 -1.11
N LEU A 43 6.69 -5.01 -2.24
CA LEU A 43 7.52 -5.86 -3.10
C LEU A 43 8.72 -5.12 -3.72
N SER A 44 8.62 -3.80 -3.88
CA SER A 44 9.75 -2.97 -4.34
C SER A 44 10.75 -2.67 -3.23
N ILE A 45 10.28 -2.57 -1.97
CA ILE A 45 11.13 -2.33 -0.79
C ILE A 45 11.78 -3.64 -0.32
N LEU A 46 11.07 -4.76 -0.46
CA LEU A 46 11.57 -6.07 -0.08
C LEU A 46 12.72 -6.51 -1.02
N PRO A 47 13.81 -7.05 -0.46
CA PRO A 47 14.89 -7.61 -1.26
C PRO A 47 14.40 -8.83 -2.07
N GLU A 48 14.97 -9.02 -3.26
CA GLU A 48 14.59 -10.05 -4.23
C GLU A 48 14.61 -11.49 -3.68
N GLU A 49 15.33 -11.71 -2.58
CA GLU A 49 15.34 -12.97 -1.83
C GLU A 49 13.95 -13.43 -1.38
N MET A 50 13.01 -12.52 -1.11
CA MET A 50 11.63 -12.86 -0.77
C MET A 50 10.70 -12.99 -1.98
N LYS A 51 11.13 -12.59 -3.18
CA LYS A 51 10.33 -12.72 -4.42
C LYS A 51 10.42 -14.12 -5.03
N LYS A 52 11.41 -14.92 -4.62
CA LYS A 52 11.56 -16.31 -5.04
C LYS A 52 10.66 -17.22 -4.19
N LYS A 53 9.63 -17.77 -4.81
CA LYS A 53 8.97 -18.99 -4.35
C LYS A 53 9.12 -20.05 -5.42
#